data_AF-A0A8I1U3D8-F1
#
_entry.id   AF-A0A8I1U3D8-F1
#
_cell.length_a   1.000
_cell.length_b   1.000
_cell.length_c   1.000
_cell.angle_alpha   90.00
_cell.angle_beta   90.00
_cell.angle_gamma   90.00
#
_symmetry.space_group_name_H-M   'P 1'
#
loop_
_entity.id
_entity.type
_entity.pdbx_description
1 polymer ?
#
loop_
_entity_poly.entity_id
_entity_poly.type
_entity_poly.pdbx_seq_one_letter_code
_entity_poly.pdbx_strand_id
1 'polypeptide(L)' 'LKRSPVMLPIPGTSRLAHLEENVAAAAITLTDDEFEQVDRIARPS' A
#
# COMPACT_ATOMS: atom_id res chain seq x y z
N LEU A 1 -2.41 6.04 8.83
CA LEU A 1 -0.96 6.28 8.56
C LEU A 1 -0.72 7.12 7.28
N LYS A 2 -0.72 8.47 7.31
CA LYS A 2 -0.15 9.24 6.17
C LYS A 2 1.38 9.25 6.30
N ARG A 3 2.06 8.50 5.44
CA ARG A 3 3.53 8.41 5.41
C ARG A 3 4.10 9.48 4.47
N SER A 4 5.36 9.88 4.73
CA SER A 4 6.07 10.90 3.95
C SER A 4 6.05 10.59 2.45
N PRO A 5 5.89 11.59 1.56
CA PRO A 5 5.88 11.39 0.10
C PRO A 5 7.19 10.80 -0.45
N VAL A 6 8.26 10.79 0.34
CA VAL A 6 9.58 10.25 -0.04
C VAL A 6 9.80 8.82 0.49
N MET A 7 8.80 8.21 1.12
CA MET A 7 8.89 6.82 1.60
C MET A 7 8.45 5.88 0.48
N LEU A 8 9.41 5.17 -0.13
CA LEU A 8 9.14 4.08 -1.05
C LEU A 8 9.30 2.74 -0.31
N PRO A 9 8.22 2.01 -0.02
CA PRO A 9 8.35 0.64 0.47
C PRO A 9 9.08 -0.18 -0.59
N ILE A 10 10.02 -1.02 -0.17
CA ILE A 10 10.75 -1.94 -1.06
C ILE A 10 10.19 -3.35 -0.84
N PRO A 11 8.99 -3.69 -1.36
CA PRO A 11 8.45 -5.03 -1.21
C PRO A 11 9.29 -6.02 -2.02
N GLY A 12 10.02 -6.89 -1.33
CA GLY A 12 10.72 -8.02 -1.96
C GLY A 12 9.76 -9.19 -2.20
N THR A 13 9.86 -9.84 -3.36
CA THR A 13 9.16 -11.10 -3.66
C THR A 13 10.01 -11.99 -4.56
N SER A 14 9.88 -13.32 -4.41
CA SER A 14 10.58 -14.31 -5.23
C SER A 14 9.72 -14.85 -6.38
N ARG A 15 8.48 -14.37 -6.53
CA ARG A 15 7.53 -14.80 -7.58
C ARG A 15 7.28 -13.65 -8.55
N LEU A 16 7.36 -13.96 -9.85
CA LEU A 16 7.15 -12.96 -10.91
C LEU A 16 5.73 -12.37 -10.88
N ALA A 17 4.70 -13.19 -10.66
CA ALA A 17 3.32 -12.70 -10.55
C ALA A 17 3.15 -11.63 -9.46
N HIS A 18 3.74 -11.84 -8.28
CA HIS A 18 3.69 -10.83 -7.21
C HIS A 18 4.48 -9.56 -7.57
N LEU A 19 5.54 -9.67 -8.39
CA LEU A 19 6.28 -8.49 -8.85
C LEU A 19 5.38 -7.63 -9.73
N GLU A 20 4.66 -8.24 -10.66
CA GLU A 20 3.71 -7.56 -11.54
C GLU A 20 2.61 -6.85 -10.74
N GLU A 21 2.04 -7.54 -9.75
CA GLU A 21 1.02 -6.96 -8.85
C GLU A 21 1.58 -5.80 -8.01
N ASN A 22 2.78 -5.94 -7.45
CA ASN A 22 3.43 -4.89 -6.65
C ASN A 22 3.72 -3.64 -7.49
N VAL A 23 4.13 -3.81 -8.75
CA VAL A 23 4.36 -2.69 -9.67
C VAL A 23 3.05 -1.99 -10.02
N ALA A 24 1.98 -2.75 -10.30
CA ALA A 24 0.66 -2.21 -10.58
C ALA A 24 0.08 -1.41 -9.40
N ALA A 25 0.37 -1.84 -8.16
CA ALA A 25 -0.09 -1.16 -6.95
C ALA A 25 0.41 0.29 -6.82
N ALA A 26 1.55 0.65 -7.44
CA ALA A 26 2.08 2.01 -7.42
C ALA A 26 1.18 3.03 -8.15
N ALA A 27 0.30 2.57 -9.05
CA ALA A 27 -0.65 3.42 -9.76
C ALA A 27 -1.96 3.64 -8.97
N ILE A 28 -2.16 2.93 -7.86
CA ILE A 28 -3.39 3.02 -7.06
C ILE A 28 -3.29 4.26 -6.16
N THR A 29 -4.29 5.14 -6.26
CA THR A 29 -4.47 6.27 -5.34
C THR A 29 -5.75 6.03 -4.55
N LEU A 30 -5.62 5.93 -3.23
CA LEU A 30 -6.77 5.84 -2.33
C LEU A 30 -7.30 7.23 -2.03
N THR A 31 -8.63 7.36 -1.99
CA THR A 31 -9.30 8.53 -1.43
C THR A 31 -9.10 8.61 0.09
N ASP A 32 -9.34 9.77 0.69
CA ASP A 32 -9.24 9.94 2.14
C ASP A 32 -10.21 8.99 2.90
N ASP A 33 -11.41 8.77 2.36
CA ASP A 33 -12.42 7.87 2.95
C ASP A 33 -11.97 6.40 2.91
N GLU A 34 -11.45 5.94 1.78
CA GLU A 34 -10.90 4.57 1.66
C GLU A 34 -9.69 4.37 2.57
N PHE A 35 -8.85 5.40 2.68
CA PHE A 35 -7.71 5.40 3.57
C PHE A 35 -8.14 5.28 5.03
N GLU A 36 -9.18 6.01 5.45
CA GLU A 36 -9.73 5.92 6.80
C GLU A 36 -10.33 4.54 7.11
N GLN A 37 -11.02 3.94 6.13
CA GLN A 37 -11.55 2.58 6.26
C GLN A 37 -10.44 1.56 6.51
N VAL A 38 -9.36 1.61 5.72
CA VAL A 38 -8.21 0.70 5.91
C VAL A 38 -7.54 0.94 7.26
N ASP A 39 -7.36 2.21 7.67
CA ASP A 39 -6.75 2.55 8.97
C ASP A 39 -7.57 2.01 10.15
N ARG A 40 -8.90 2.02 10.05
CA ARG A 40 -9.80 1.47 11.07
C ARG A 40 -9.65 -0.04 11.23
N ILE A 41 -9.46 -0.77 10.12
CA ILE A 41 -9.24 -2.22 10.12
C ILE A 41 -7.82 -2.57 10.61
N ALA A 42 -6.83 -1.73 10.28
CA ALA A 42 -5.42 -2.01 10.55
C ALA A 42 -4.98 -1.72 12.00
N ARG A 43 -5.77 -1.00 12.80
CA ARG A 43 -5.45 -0.78 14.22
C ARG A 43 -5.72 -2.05 15.03
N PRO A 44 -4.70 -2.61 15.71
CA PRO A 44 -4.93 -3.70 16.65
C PRO A 44 -5.66 -3.16 17.89
N SER A 45 -6.54 -3.99 18.47
CA SER A 45 -7.21 -3.75 19.76
C SER A 45 -6.24 -3.75 20.93
#